data_AF-A0A2I0FFF6-F1
#
_entry.id   AF-A0A2I0FFF6-F1
#
_cell.length_a   1.000
_cell.length_b   1.000
_cell.length_c   1.000
_cell.angle_alpha   90.00
_cell.angle_beta   90.00
_cell.angle_gamma   90.00
#
_symmetry.space_group_name_H-M   'P 1'
#
loop_
_entity.id
_entity.type
_entity.pdbx_description
1 polymer ?
#
loop_
_entity_poly.entity_id
_entity_poly.type
_entity_poly.pdbx_seq_one_letter_code
_entity_poly.pdbx_strand_id
1 'polypeptide(L)'
;MITIDQWNYEIVIDYREGFQEEAINNRYSEILGKYDYILGDWGYGQLRLKGFFEDTNHKASYDTKISTLQDYLYEYCNFGCAYFVIKKVGKAPVAEPDTTDTEADTTDHLSEKNPVAES
;
A
#
# COMPACT_ATOMS: atom_id res chain seq x y z
N MET A 1 7.02 2.06 -13.10
CA MET A 1 6.34 2.66 -11.95
C MET A 1 5.24 1.73 -11.51
N ILE A 2 4.88 1.75 -10.23
CA ILE A 2 3.83 0.94 -9.63
C ILE A 2 2.87 1.85 -8.86
N THR A 3 1.63 1.41 -8.71
CA THR A 3 0.64 2.13 -7.92
C THR A 3 0.35 1.33 -6.67
N ILE A 4 0.61 1.92 -5.50
CA ILE A 4 0.28 1.32 -4.21
C ILE A 4 -0.63 2.28 -3.49
N ASP A 5 -1.82 1.79 -3.12
CA ASP A 5 -2.88 2.62 -2.54
C ASP A 5 -3.21 3.81 -3.48
N GLN A 6 -3.09 5.06 -3.01
CA GLN A 6 -3.36 6.26 -3.82
C GLN A 6 -2.08 6.91 -4.38
N TRP A 7 -0.94 6.22 -4.35
CA TRP A 7 0.34 6.81 -4.67
C TRP A 7 1.10 6.02 -5.74
N ASN A 8 1.73 6.78 -6.62
CA ASN A 8 2.65 6.25 -7.61
C ASN A 8 4.05 6.17 -7.00
N TYR A 9 4.69 5.03 -7.23
CA TYR A 9 6.06 4.75 -6.81
C TYR A 9 6.93 4.34 -8.00
N GLU A 10 8.18 4.77 -7.96
CA GLU A 10 9.22 4.36 -8.90
C GLU A 10 10.20 3.43 -8.18
N ILE A 11 10.58 2.33 -8.83
CA ILE A 11 11.57 1.41 -8.31
C ILE A 11 12.94 2.03 -8.56
N VAL A 12 13.61 2.45 -7.49
CA VAL A 12 14.94 3.06 -7.56
C VAL A 12 16.02 1.99 -7.46
N ILE A 13 15.79 0.98 -6.62
CA ILE A 13 16.70 -0.13 -6.41
C ILE A 13 15.89 -1.42 -6.37
N ASP A 14 16.31 -2.42 -7.12
CA ASP A 14 15.86 -3.80 -6.96
C ASP A 14 17.10 -4.70 -6.89
N TYR A 15 17.39 -5.19 -5.68
CA TYR A 15 18.54 -6.02 -5.42
C TYR A 15 18.10 -7.46 -5.18
N ARG A 16 18.61 -8.36 -6.03
CA ARG A 16 18.29 -9.80 -6.02
C ARG A 16 16.81 -10.10 -6.23
N GLU A 17 16.15 -9.36 -7.11
CA GLU A 17 14.73 -9.56 -7.43
C GLU A 17 13.87 -9.53 -6.15
N GLY A 18 14.23 -8.62 -5.23
CA GLY A 18 13.55 -8.47 -3.95
C GLY A 18 12.19 -7.81 -4.10
N PHE A 19 11.99 -7.05 -5.18
CA PHE A 19 10.72 -6.40 -5.48
C PHE A 19 9.63 -7.42 -5.82
N GLN A 20 8.58 -7.49 -4.98
CA GLN A 20 7.40 -8.32 -5.22
C GLN A 20 6.13 -7.51 -4.91
N GLU A 21 5.45 -7.07 -5.96
CA GLU A 21 4.29 -6.18 -5.85
C GLU A 21 3.18 -6.74 -4.94
N GLU A 22 2.85 -8.01 -5.09
CA GLU A 22 1.83 -8.68 -4.26
C GLU A 22 2.21 -8.68 -2.76
N ALA A 23 3.47 -8.99 -2.44
CA ALA A 23 3.96 -8.98 -1.07
C ALA A 23 3.94 -7.57 -0.46
N ILE A 24 4.27 -6.56 -1.27
CA ILE A 24 4.20 -5.15 -0.85
C ILE A 24 2.76 -4.78 -0.53
N ASN A 25 1.83 -5.03 -1.45
CA ASN A 25 0.41 -4.69 -1.25
C ASN A 25 -0.17 -5.34 0.01
N ASN A 26 0.20 -6.59 0.30
CA ASN A 26 -0.23 -7.30 1.50
C ASN A 26 0.36 -6.73 2.81
N ARG A 27 1.55 -6.11 2.76
CA ARG A 27 2.26 -5.63 3.95
C ARG A 27 2.18 -4.12 4.14
N TYR A 28 1.84 -3.39 3.09
CA TYR A 28 1.76 -1.94 3.05
C TYR A 28 0.73 -1.44 4.05
N SER A 29 1.02 -0.27 4.62
CA SER A 29 0.11 0.41 5.54
C SER A 29 0.10 1.88 5.18
N GLU A 30 -1.06 2.53 5.28
CA GLU A 30 -1.26 3.95 4.95
C GLU A 30 -0.26 4.87 5.65
N ILE A 31 0.22 4.49 6.85
CA ILE A 31 1.25 5.24 7.57
C ILE A 31 2.57 5.37 6.81
N LEU A 32 2.86 4.44 5.89
CA LEU A 32 4.03 4.48 5.01
C LEU A 32 3.88 5.52 3.90
N GLY A 33 2.65 5.88 3.54
CA GLY A 33 2.36 6.88 2.51
C GLY A 33 2.84 8.29 2.86
N LYS A 34 3.22 8.56 4.11
CA LYS A 34 3.79 9.85 4.52
C LYS A 34 5.27 10.01 4.13
N TYR A 35 5.97 8.92 3.84
CA TYR A 35 7.40 8.92 3.55
C TYR A 35 7.66 9.09 2.05
N ASP A 36 8.85 9.61 1.73
CA ASP A 36 9.27 9.87 0.36
C ASP A 36 9.86 8.61 -0.29
N TYR A 37 10.47 7.75 0.52
CA TYR A 37 11.05 6.47 0.13
C TYR A 37 10.53 5.35 1.02
N ILE A 38 10.40 4.16 0.45
CA ILE A 38 10.11 2.94 1.19
C ILE A 38 11.18 1.91 0.81
N LEU A 39 11.88 1.43 1.82
CA LEU A 39 12.74 0.26 1.74
C LEU A 39 11.89 -0.96 2.05
N GLY A 40 11.97 -1.98 1.21
CA GLY A 40 11.52 -3.32 1.54
C GLY A 40 12.71 -4.27 1.60
N ASP A 41 12.89 -4.96 2.73
CA ASP A 41 13.96 -5.93 2.89
C ASP A 41 13.41 -7.27 3.38
N TRP A 42 14.04 -8.36 2.96
CA TRP A 42 13.62 -9.72 3.28
C TRP A 42 14.46 -10.30 4.42
N GLY A 43 13.88 -10.32 5.62
CA GLY A 43 14.47 -10.95 6.80
C GLY A 43 13.82 -12.30 7.06
N TYR A 44 14.59 -13.39 6.99
CA TYR A 44 14.09 -14.76 7.26
C TYR A 44 12.83 -15.13 6.45
N GLY A 45 12.73 -14.64 5.20
CA GLY A 45 11.57 -14.86 4.33
C GLY A 45 10.36 -13.98 4.63
N GLN A 46 10.46 -13.03 5.56
CA GLN A 46 9.41 -12.05 5.85
C GLN A 46 9.79 -10.69 5.29
N LEU A 47 8.86 -10.08 4.55
CA LEU A 47 9.00 -8.72 4.05
C LEU A 47 8.82 -7.70 5.18
N ARG A 48 9.82 -6.85 5.36
CA ARG A 48 9.80 -5.70 6.26
C ARG A 48 9.79 -4.44 5.43
N LEU A 49 8.88 -3.52 5.74
CA LEU A 49 8.79 -2.22 5.09
C LEU A 49 9.21 -1.12 6.07
N LYS A 50 10.13 -0.25 5.65
CA LYS A 50 10.58 0.90 6.43
C LYS A 50 10.53 2.15 5.56
N GLY A 51 9.90 3.20 6.09
CA GLY A 51 9.80 4.49 5.41
C GLY A 51 10.99 5.41 5.74
N PHE A 52 11.44 6.14 4.74
CA PHE A 52 12.48 7.15 4.82
C PHE A 52 12.03 8.45 4.12
N PHE A 53 12.49 9.58 4.62
CA PHE A 53 12.31 10.91 4.05
C PHE A 53 13.54 11.29 3.23
N GLU A 54 13.35 12.18 2.27
CA GLU A 54 14.45 12.87 1.60
C GLU A 54 15.29 13.66 2.62
N ASP A 55 16.61 13.72 2.44
CA ASP A 55 17.52 14.36 3.41
C ASP A 55 17.23 15.85 3.62
N THR A 56 16.65 16.49 2.61
CA THR A 56 16.23 17.90 2.63
C THR A 56 14.90 18.13 3.35
N ASN A 57 14.18 17.08 3.75
CA ASN A 57 12.87 17.20 4.38
C ASN A 57 13.00 17.56 5.86
N HIS A 58 12.41 18.68 6.27
CA HIS A 58 12.47 19.15 7.67
C HIS A 58 11.74 18.23 8.66
N LYS A 59 10.89 17.31 8.17
CA LYS A 59 10.22 16.28 8.99
C LYS A 59 11.08 15.05 9.22
N ALA A 60 12.23 14.92 8.56
CA ALA A 60 13.12 13.79 8.71
C ALA A 60 13.87 13.84 10.05
N SER A 61 13.58 12.90 10.94
CA SER A 61 14.51 12.60 12.04
C SER A 61 15.74 11.89 11.48
N TYR A 62 16.87 11.94 12.19
CA TYR A 62 18.13 11.33 11.75
C TYR A 62 17.95 9.87 11.26
N ASP A 63 17.22 9.05 12.01
CA ASP A 63 17.00 7.63 11.71
C ASP A 63 16.02 7.33 10.57
N THR A 64 15.37 8.37 10.04
CA THR A 64 14.40 8.28 8.95
C THR A 64 14.89 8.97 7.68
N LYS A 65 16.15 9.38 7.61
CA LYS A 65 16.74 9.97 6.41
C LYS A 65 17.19 8.92 5.42
N ILE A 66 17.02 9.20 4.13
CA ILE A 66 17.49 8.28 3.08
C ILE A 66 19.00 8.06 3.16
N SER A 67 19.78 9.03 3.68
CA SER A 67 21.21 8.87 3.94
C SER A 67 21.56 7.69 4.87
N THR A 68 20.69 7.34 5.82
CA THR A 68 20.93 6.26 6.79
C THR A 68 20.43 4.90 6.32
N LEU A 69 19.86 4.82 5.11
CA LEU A 69 19.37 3.57 4.53
C LEU A 69 20.47 2.50 4.44
N GLN A 70 21.68 2.92 4.09
CA GLN A 70 22.82 2.02 3.96
C GLN A 70 23.19 1.40 5.32
N ASP A 71 23.18 2.20 6.39
CA ASP A 71 23.45 1.75 7.75
C ASP A 71 22.38 0.76 8.22
N TYR A 72 21.11 1.05 7.91
CA TYR A 72 20.00 0.14 8.20
C TYR A 72 20.18 -1.22 7.50
N LEU A 73 20.57 -1.23 6.22
CA LEU A 73 20.86 -2.48 5.53
C LEU A 73 22.01 -3.24 6.18
N TYR A 74 23.10 -2.58 6.55
CA TYR A 74 24.22 -3.25 7.22
C TYR A 74 23.87 -3.85 8.58
N GLU A 75 22.97 -3.20 9.32
CA GLU A 75 22.57 -3.65 10.66
C GLU A 75 21.50 -4.74 10.61
N TYR A 76 20.53 -4.65 9.68
CA TYR A 76 19.33 -5.50 9.68
C TYR A 76 19.22 -6.49 8.50
N CYS A 77 19.94 -6.28 7.40
CA CYS A 77 19.89 -7.12 6.21
C CYS A 77 21.00 -8.18 6.31
N ASN A 78 20.59 -9.41 6.62
CA ASN A 78 21.49 -10.55 6.78
C ASN A 78 22.20 -10.93 5.45
N PHE A 79 23.20 -11.82 5.53
CA PHE A 79 23.86 -12.34 4.33
C PHE A 79 22.85 -12.92 3.34
N GLY A 80 22.89 -12.37 2.12
CA GLY A 80 22.07 -12.79 1.01
C GLY A 80 20.65 -12.25 0.98
N CYS A 81 20.30 -11.36 1.90
CA CYS A 81 19.05 -10.62 1.95
C CYS A 81 18.80 -9.87 0.62
N ALA A 82 17.62 -10.13 0.05
CA ALA A 82 17.08 -9.36 -1.07
C ALA A 82 16.41 -8.10 -0.52
N TYR A 83 16.47 -7.01 -1.26
CA TYR A 83 15.81 -5.78 -0.87
C TYR A 83 15.50 -4.91 -2.08
N PHE A 84 14.60 -3.97 -1.92
CA PHE A 84 14.24 -3.01 -2.94
C PHE A 84 13.96 -1.65 -2.29
N VAL A 85 14.15 -0.58 -3.04
CA VAL A 85 13.83 0.78 -2.64
C VAL A 85 12.90 1.37 -3.67
N ILE A 86 11.74 1.85 -3.22
CA ILE A 86 10.79 2.58 -4.05
C ILE A 86 10.71 4.04 -3.59
N LYS A 87 10.67 4.95 -4.55
CA LYS A 87 10.50 6.40 -4.33
C LYS A 87 9.11 6.81 -4.72
N LYS A 88 8.47 7.58 -3.85
CA LYS A 88 7.17 8.18 -4.10
C LYS A 88 7.31 9.30 -5.14
N VAL A 89 6.58 9.21 -6.25
CA VAL A 89 6.65 10.18 -7.35
C VAL A 89 5.45 11.12 -7.42
N GLY A 90 4.32 10.75 -6.81
CA GLY A 90 3.13 11.59 -6.78
C GLY A 90 1.86 10.81 -6.50
N LYS A 91 0.73 11.52 -6.44
CA LYS A 91 -0.57 10.87 -6.28
C LYS A 91 -0.92 10.12 -7.56
N ALA A 92 -1.43 8.90 -7.44
CA ALA A 92 -1.97 8.18 -8.56
C ALA A 92 -3.16 8.97 -9.14
N PRO A 93 -3.29 9.10 -10.46
CA PRO A 93 -4.50 9.63 -11.05
C PRO A 93 -5.66 8.77 -10.56
N VAL A 94 -6.63 9.40 -9.90
CA VAL A 94 -7.82 8.71 -9.37
C VAL A 94 -8.49 8.06 -10.56
N ALA A 95 -8.45 6.73 -10.65
CA ALA A 95 -9.45 6.03 -11.44
C ALA A 95 -10.77 6.39 -10.76
N GLU A 96 -11.61 7.16 -11.46
CA GLU A 96 -12.92 7.53 -10.96
C GLU A 96 -13.64 6.24 -10.52
N PRO A 97 -14.28 6.23 -9.35
CA PRO A 97 -15.02 5.05 -8.92
C PRO A 97 -16.07 4.75 -9.98
N ASP A 98 -16.08 3.52 -10.52
CA ASP A 98 -17.22 2.99 -11.24
C ASP A 98 -18.44 3.11 -10.33
N THR A 99 -19.22 4.17 -10.52
CA THR A 99 -20.58 4.31 -10.03
C THR A 99 -21.41 3.26 -10.75
N THR A 100 -21.48 2.04 -10.23
CA THR A 100 -22.67 1.22 -10.45
C THR A 100 -23.72 1.67 -9.45
N ASP A 101 -24.39 2.77 -9.78
CA ASP A 101 -25.71 3.06 -9.24
C ASP A 101 -26.67 1.98 -9.75
N THR A 102 -27.40 1.32 -8.85
CA THR A 102 -28.82 1.07 -9.10
C THR A 102 -29.58 1.36 -7.82
N GLU A 103 -30.38 2.41 -7.94
CA GLU A 103 -31.29 2.97 -6.96
C GLU A 103 -32.49 2.04 -6.67
N ALA A 104 -33.05 2.25 -5.47
CA ALA A 104 -34.47 2.24 -5.14
C ALA A 104 -35.32 0.98 -5.38
N ASP A 105 -35.88 0.46 -4.28
CA ASP A 105 -37.34 0.41 -4.21
C ASP A 105 -37.82 0.98 -2.87
N THR A 106 -38.66 1.99 -2.95
CA THR A 106 -39.16 2.82 -1.85
C THR A 106 -40.58 2.37 -1.55
N THR A 107 -40.87 2.02 -0.30
CA THR A 107 -42.14 2.22 0.45
C THR A 107 -43.46 2.31 -0.35
N ASP A 108 -44.44 1.44 -0.11
CA ASP A 108 -45.50 1.57 0.93
C ASP A 108 -46.78 0.74 0.59
N HIS A 109 -47.47 0.32 1.67
CA HIS A 109 -48.92 0.13 1.84
C HIS A 109 -49.78 -0.94 1.10
N LEU A 110 -50.31 -1.80 1.98
CA LEU A 110 -51.71 -2.24 2.14
C LEU A 110 -52.27 -3.48 1.41
N SER A 111 -52.64 -4.46 2.26
CA SER A 111 -53.76 -5.42 2.20
C SER A 111 -54.36 -5.83 0.85
N GLU A 112 -54.43 -7.14 0.60
CA GLU A 112 -55.71 -7.88 0.59
C GLU A 112 -55.51 -9.39 0.45
N LYS A 113 -56.25 -10.11 1.30
CA LYS A 113 -56.87 -11.44 1.14
C LYS A 113 -56.33 -12.35 0.03
N ASN A 114 -56.06 -13.61 0.41
CA ASN A 114 -56.62 -14.71 -0.37
C ASN A 114 -56.93 -15.96 0.47
N PRO A 115 -57.92 -16.76 0.04
CA PRO A 115 -58.58 -17.81 0.81
C PRO A 115 -57.92 -19.18 0.60
N VAL A 116 -58.12 -20.13 1.53
CA VAL A 116 -58.10 -21.56 1.20
C VAL A 116 -59.15 -22.27 2.06
N ALA A 117 -60.09 -22.90 1.36
CA ALA A 117 -61.05 -23.88 1.85
C ALA A 117 -60.44 -25.30 1.82
N GLU A 118 -61.24 -26.29 2.24
CA GLU A 118 -60.99 -27.75 2.36
C GLU A 118 -60.38 -28.16 3.71
N SER A 119 -60.97 -29.09 4.47
CA SER A 119 -62.22 -29.87 4.38
C SER A 119 -62.64 -30.27 5.80
#